data_AF-A0A0N7HIP9-F1
#
_entry.id   AF-A0A0N7HIP9-F1
#
_cell.length_a   1.000
_cell.length_b   1.000
_cell.length_c   1.000
_cell.angle_alpha   90.00
_cell.angle_beta   90.00
_cell.angle_gamma   90.00
#
_symmetry.space_group_name_H-M   'P 1'
#
loop_
_entity.id
_entity.type
_entity.pdbx_description
1 polymer ?
#
loop_
_entity_poly.entity_id
_entity_poly.type
_entity_poly.pdbx_seq_one_letter_code
_entity_poly.pdbx_strand_id
1 'polypeptide(L)'
;MRKTLKVAQYQGRDIGYQSRKRALILNSTRPLIMVGRMTYIHHITRTGLATALLVLLPSLASAACFATYKAKQEDPLRLHFGVAQVPDGACTKAGAAQVLAPRLANDGWILLTIDAMVDETELEALKDSAGAFFLKYK
;
A
#
# COMPACT_ATOMS: atom_id res chain seq x y z
N MET A 1 43.72 -5.64 -13.73
CA MET A 1 42.54 -6.37 -13.23
C MET A 1 41.29 -5.59 -13.61
N ARG A 2 40.55 -6.04 -14.64
CA ARG A 2 39.33 -5.34 -15.12
C ARG A 2 38.13 -5.82 -14.30
N LYS A 3 37.63 -4.98 -13.40
CA LYS A 3 36.32 -5.22 -12.77
C LYS A 3 35.26 -5.01 -13.85
N THR A 4 34.67 -6.10 -14.32
CA THR A 4 33.45 -6.06 -15.12
C THR A 4 32.34 -5.47 -14.27
N LEU A 5 31.99 -4.20 -14.49
CA LEU A 5 30.75 -3.62 -13.99
C LEU A 5 29.60 -4.39 -14.64
N LYS A 6 28.94 -5.27 -13.86
CA LYS A 6 27.62 -5.76 -14.22
C LYS A 6 26.68 -4.56 -14.13
N VAL A 7 26.40 -3.96 -15.28
CA VAL A 7 25.31 -3.00 -15.42
C VAL A 7 24.04 -3.75 -15.06
N ALA A 8 23.46 -3.44 -13.90
CA ALA A 8 22.16 -3.97 -13.50
C ALA A 8 21.17 -3.58 -14.59
N GLN A 9 20.69 -4.58 -15.32
CA GLN A 9 19.73 -4.42 -16.39
C GLN A 9 18.47 -3.79 -15.79
N TYR A 10 18.23 -2.53 -16.14
CA TYR A 10 16.99 -1.84 -15.83
C TYR A 10 15.91 -2.49 -16.68
N GLN A 11 15.25 -3.51 -16.13
CA GLN A 11 14.17 -4.20 -16.80
C GLN A 11 12.95 -3.28 -16.76
N GLY A 12 12.88 -2.39 -17.75
CA GLY A 12 11.71 -1.58 -18.03
C GLY A 12 10.52 -2.51 -18.22
N ARG A 13 9.67 -2.64 -17.20
CA ARG A 13 8.33 -3.18 -17.39
C ARG A 13 7.60 -2.15 -18.25
N ASP A 14 7.34 -2.51 -19.50
CA ASP A 14 6.37 -1.84 -20.35
C ASP A 14 5.05 -1.75 -19.58
N ILE A 15 4.82 -0.60 -18.94
CA ILE A 15 3.51 -0.25 -18.39
C ILE A 15 2.64 0.13 -19.58
N GLY A 16 2.14 -0.91 -20.25
CA GLY A 16 0.98 -0.79 -21.11
C GLY A 16 -0.12 -0.11 -20.30
N TYR A 17 -0.51 1.10 -20.72
CA TYR A 17 -1.69 1.80 -20.24
C TYR A 17 -2.93 1.00 -20.64
N GLN A 18 -3.21 -0.07 -19.89
CA GLN A 18 -4.43 -0.86 -20.03
C GLN A 18 -5.53 -0.09 -19.29
N SER A 19 -6.13 0.88 -20.00
CA SER A 19 -7.45 1.43 -19.68
C SER A 19 -8.47 0.28 -19.69
N ARG A 20 -8.55 -0.46 -18.60
CA ARG A 20 -9.68 -1.36 -18.35
C ARG A 20 -10.88 -0.48 -18.01
N LYS A 21 -11.63 -0.09 -19.04
CA LYS A 21 -13.06 0.20 -18.92
C LYS A 21 -13.75 -1.10 -18.50
N ARG A 22 -13.65 -1.47 -17.22
CA ARG A 22 -14.53 -2.48 -16.66
C ARG A 22 -15.85 -1.78 -16.37
N ALA A 23 -16.77 -1.98 -17.31
CA ALA A 23 -18.19 -1.77 -17.12
C ALA A 23 -18.59 -2.29 -15.73
N LEU A 24 -19.28 -1.44 -14.96
CA LEU A 24 -20.05 -1.88 -13.82
C LEU A 24 -21.06 -2.91 -14.33
N ILE A 25 -20.83 -4.19 -14.00
CA ILE A 25 -21.89 -5.18 -13.97
C ILE A 25 -22.06 -5.52 -12.48
N LEU A 26 -23.01 -4.84 -11.83
CA LEU A 26 -23.55 -5.26 -10.53
C LEU A 26 -24.29 -6.57 -10.76
N ASN A 27 -23.65 -7.71 -10.49
CA ASN A 27 -24.34 -8.99 -10.47
C ASN A 27 -23.78 -9.90 -9.38
N SER A 28 -24.36 -9.81 -8.19
CA SER A 28 -24.37 -10.91 -7.25
C SER A 28 -25.80 -11.09 -6.79
N THR A 29 -26.53 -11.93 -7.52
CA THR A 29 -27.78 -12.54 -7.12
C THR A 29 -27.60 -13.21 -5.75
N ARG A 30 -28.39 -12.76 -4.78
CA ARG A 30 -28.47 -13.31 -3.41
C ARG A 30 -28.96 -14.76 -3.48
N PRO A 31 -28.25 -15.76 -2.94
CA PRO A 31 -28.89 -17.04 -2.65
C PRO A 31 -29.82 -16.89 -1.44
N LEU A 32 -30.93 -17.62 -1.55
CA LEU A 32 -32.13 -17.52 -0.73
C LEU A 32 -31.88 -17.92 0.72
N ILE A 33 -32.61 -17.21 1.59
CA ILE A 33 -32.85 -17.53 2.98
C ILE A 33 -33.53 -18.92 3.03
N MET A 34 -32.85 -19.93 3.57
CA MET A 34 -33.50 -21.17 4.00
C MET A 34 -33.97 -20.97 5.45
N VAL A 35 -35.20 -20.47 5.63
CA VAL A 35 -35.86 -20.47 6.94
C VAL A 35 -36.35 -21.89 7.22
N GLY A 36 -35.52 -22.71 7.84
CA GLY A 36 -35.97 -23.95 8.47
C GLY A 36 -36.73 -23.60 9.75
N ARG A 37 -38.07 -23.59 9.71
CA ARG A 37 -38.89 -23.69 10.92
C ARG A 37 -38.91 -25.16 11.34
N MET A 38 -38.38 -25.49 12.52
CA MET A 38 -39.12 -26.41 13.38
C MET A 38 -38.71 -26.21 14.85
N THR A 39 -39.72 -25.86 15.62
CA THR A 39 -39.80 -25.64 17.06
C THR A 39 -39.37 -26.86 17.88
N TYR A 40 -38.59 -26.67 18.96
CA TYR A 40 -38.67 -27.57 20.11
C TYR A 40 -38.27 -26.90 21.45
N ILE A 41 -39.29 -26.79 22.30
CA ILE A 41 -39.33 -26.73 23.77
C ILE A 41 -38.88 -25.43 24.48
N HIS A 42 -39.90 -24.66 24.87
CA HIS A 42 -39.96 -23.90 26.13
C HIS A 42 -39.53 -24.78 27.32
N HIS A 43 -38.50 -24.39 28.06
CA HIS A 43 -38.37 -24.50 29.54
C HIS A 43 -36.91 -24.29 29.97
N ILE A 44 -36.37 -23.07 29.82
CA ILE A 44 -35.27 -22.64 30.70
C ILE A 44 -35.60 -21.24 31.22
N THR A 45 -36.16 -21.29 32.41
CA THR A 45 -36.44 -20.23 33.38
C THR A 45 -35.29 -19.24 33.61
N ARG A 46 -35.58 -17.96 33.39
CA ARG A 46 -35.36 -16.84 34.33
C ARG A 46 -34.06 -16.85 35.15
N THR A 47 -32.96 -16.37 34.58
CA THR A 47 -31.94 -15.60 35.30
C THR A 47 -31.49 -14.44 34.40
N GLY A 48 -31.80 -13.21 34.84
CA GLY A 48 -31.44 -11.99 34.12
C GLY A 48 -29.95 -11.72 34.32
N LEU A 49 -29.13 -12.07 33.32
CA LEU A 49 -27.73 -11.70 33.24
C LEU A 49 -27.57 -10.67 32.12
N ALA A 50 -27.73 -9.39 32.44
CA ALA A 50 -27.37 -8.31 31.54
C ALA A 50 -25.84 -8.13 31.59
N THR A 51 -25.10 -8.59 30.58
CA THR A 51 -23.67 -8.25 30.42
C THR A 51 -23.29 -8.12 28.94
N ALA A 52 -23.06 -6.85 28.57
CA ALA A 52 -22.37 -6.27 27.42
C ALA A 52 -22.02 -7.14 26.20
N LEU A 53 -22.65 -6.80 25.07
CA LEU A 53 -22.16 -7.13 23.73
C LEU A 53 -20.88 -6.32 23.46
N LEU A 54 -19.70 -6.90 23.72
CA LEU A 54 -18.43 -6.32 23.28
C LEU A 54 -18.37 -6.38 21.75
N VAL A 55 -18.51 -5.22 21.11
CA VAL A 55 -18.19 -5.06 19.69
C VAL A 55 -16.67 -5.11 19.57
N LEU A 56 -16.14 -6.23 19.07
CA LEU A 56 -14.75 -6.30 18.62
C LEU A 56 -14.61 -5.36 17.42
N LEU A 57 -14.08 -4.16 17.64
CA LEU A 57 -13.59 -3.33 16.55
C LEU A 57 -12.35 -4.03 15.96
N PRO A 58 -12.26 -4.23 14.64
CA PRO A 58 -11.02 -4.68 14.04
C PRO A 58 -9.96 -3.63 14.32
N SER A 59 -8.95 -3.98 15.11
CA SER A 59 -7.71 -3.21 15.16
C SER A 59 -7.09 -3.28 13.77
N LEU A 60 -7.10 -2.17 13.03
CA LEU A 60 -6.17 -2.02 11.93
C LEU A 60 -4.78 -1.99 12.56
N ALA A 61 -4.11 -3.14 12.55
CA ALA A 61 -2.68 -3.20 12.86
C ALA A 61 -1.99 -2.25 11.88
N SER A 62 -1.56 -1.09 12.38
CA SER A 62 -0.86 -0.09 11.57
C SER A 62 0.56 -0.58 11.36
N ALA A 63 0.75 -1.40 10.33
CA ALA A 63 2.08 -1.69 9.83
C ALA A 63 2.66 -0.41 9.23
N ALA A 64 3.95 -0.15 9.44
CA ALA A 64 4.58 1.01 8.85
C ALA A 64 4.40 1.00 7.32
N CYS A 65 3.92 2.11 6.76
CA CYS A 65 3.65 2.21 5.34
C CYS A 65 4.84 2.79 4.55
N PHE A 66 5.29 2.08 3.52
CA PHE A 66 6.39 2.53 2.67
C PHE A 66 5.95 2.70 1.22
N ALA A 67 6.53 3.70 0.57
CA ALA A 67 6.32 3.97 -0.84
C ALA A 67 7.66 3.94 -1.57
N THR A 68 7.72 3.20 -2.66
CA THR A 68 8.79 3.27 -3.65
C THR A 68 8.47 4.37 -4.65
N TYR A 69 9.46 5.16 -5.06
CA TYR A 69 9.24 6.30 -5.94
C TYR A 69 10.42 6.52 -6.88
N LYS A 70 10.14 7.31 -7.92
CA LYS A 70 11.15 7.82 -8.86
C LYS A 70 11.10 9.33 -8.83
N ALA A 71 12.27 9.96 -8.85
CA ALA A 71 12.40 11.41 -8.85
C ALA A 71 13.54 11.86 -9.77
N LYS A 72 13.46 13.13 -10.17
CA LYS A 72 14.46 13.78 -11.02
C LYS A 72 14.91 15.13 -10.47
N GLN A 73 16.13 15.54 -10.78
CA GLN A 73 16.62 16.91 -10.64
C GLN A 73 16.92 17.42 -12.04
N GLU A 74 16.63 18.69 -12.31
CA GLU A 74 17.01 19.35 -13.55
C GLU A 74 18.40 20.00 -13.41
N ASP A 75 19.13 20.13 -14.51
CA ASP A 75 20.34 20.97 -14.67
C ASP A 75 21.42 20.87 -13.55
N PRO A 76 22.25 19.80 -13.52
CA PRO A 76 22.30 18.69 -14.48
C PRO A 76 21.21 17.64 -14.21
N LEU A 77 20.69 17.04 -15.28
CA LEU A 77 19.68 15.99 -15.18
C LEU A 77 20.20 14.81 -14.34
N ARG A 78 19.53 14.55 -13.21
CA ARG A 78 19.79 13.39 -12.36
C ARG A 78 18.48 12.65 -12.13
N LEU A 79 18.55 11.33 -12.10
CA LEU A 79 17.42 10.45 -11.79
C LEU A 79 17.80 9.59 -10.60
N HIS A 80 16.82 9.29 -9.74
CA HIS A 80 17.01 8.25 -8.75
C HIS A 80 15.72 7.52 -8.43
N PHE A 81 15.91 6.31 -7.91
CA PHE A 81 14.89 5.52 -7.24
C PHE A 81 15.08 5.68 -5.73
N GLY A 82 13.99 5.63 -4.97
CA GLY A 82 14.05 5.67 -3.51
C GLY A 82 12.90 4.93 -2.86
N VAL A 83 13.06 4.68 -1.58
CA VAL A 83 12.01 4.15 -0.69
C VAL A 83 11.83 5.15 0.43
N ALA A 84 10.60 5.47 0.77
CA ALA A 84 10.30 6.42 1.84
C ALA A 84 9.16 5.89 2.70
N GLN A 85 9.27 6.13 4.00
CA GLN A 85 8.16 5.92 4.91
C GLN A 85 7.15 7.06 4.75
N VAL A 86 5.87 6.74 4.77
CA VAL A 86 4.78 7.70 4.74
C VAL A 86 3.85 7.47 5.93
N PRO A 87 3.13 8.50 6.40
CA PRO A 87 2.13 8.34 7.44
C PRO A 87 1.07 7.32 7.04
N ASP A 88 0.52 6.58 8.00
CA ASP A 88 -0.46 5.53 7.72
C ASP A 88 -1.73 6.08 7.05
N GLY A 89 -2.15 7.29 7.43
CA GLY A 89 -3.26 8.00 6.76
C GLY A 89 -2.98 8.37 5.30
N ALA A 90 -1.72 8.30 4.86
CA ALA A 90 -1.28 8.54 3.49
C ALA A 90 -0.84 7.23 2.79
N CYS A 91 -1.23 6.06 3.32
CA CYS A 91 -0.86 4.74 2.79
C CYS A 91 -1.60 4.34 1.51
N THR A 92 -1.52 5.21 0.51
CA THR A 92 -1.99 5.00 -0.87
C THR A 92 -1.01 5.71 -1.79
N LYS A 93 -0.97 5.34 -3.07
CA LYS A 93 -0.09 6.04 -4.04
C LYS A 93 -0.35 7.54 -4.09
N ALA A 94 -1.62 7.95 -4.02
CA ALA A 94 -1.99 9.37 -4.05
C ALA A 94 -1.57 10.08 -2.77
N GLY A 95 -1.84 9.50 -1.59
CA GLY A 95 -1.42 10.06 -0.31
C GLY A 95 0.11 10.17 -0.20
N ALA A 96 0.82 9.11 -0.59
CA ALA A 96 2.27 9.09 -0.60
C ALA A 96 2.85 10.18 -1.52
N ALA A 97 2.26 10.41 -2.70
CA ALA A 97 2.70 11.49 -3.58
C ALA A 97 2.54 12.88 -2.95
N GLN A 98 1.41 13.13 -2.26
CA GLN A 98 1.14 14.40 -1.57
C GLN A 98 2.16 14.66 -0.45
N VAL A 99 2.58 13.60 0.24
CA VAL A 99 3.55 13.70 1.34
C VAL A 99 4.98 13.83 0.81
N LEU A 100 5.35 13.03 -0.21
CA LEU A 100 6.73 12.95 -0.69
C LEU A 100 7.12 14.09 -1.63
N ALA A 101 6.20 14.62 -2.43
CA ALA A 101 6.50 15.72 -3.33
C ALA A 101 7.15 16.94 -2.61
N PRO A 102 6.59 17.50 -1.53
CA PRO A 102 7.22 18.62 -0.84
C PRO A 102 8.53 18.23 -0.14
N ARG A 103 8.64 17.02 0.41
CA ARG A 103 9.88 16.53 1.06
C ARG A 103 11.04 16.43 0.08
N LEU A 104 10.77 15.93 -1.13
CA LEU A 104 11.74 15.82 -2.21
C LEU A 104 12.10 17.20 -2.77
N ALA A 105 11.12 18.08 -2.93
CA ALA A 105 11.31 19.43 -3.45
C ALA A 105 12.26 20.27 -2.57
N ASN A 106 12.28 20.05 -1.25
CA ASN A 106 13.24 20.71 -0.34
C ASN A 106 14.71 20.43 -0.70
N ASP A 107 14.99 19.27 -1.30
CA ASP A 107 16.33 18.88 -1.77
C ASP A 107 16.48 19.09 -3.29
N GLY A 108 15.59 19.85 -3.93
CA GLY A 108 15.58 20.11 -5.37
C GLY A 108 15.10 18.95 -6.23
N TRP A 109 14.59 17.87 -5.63
CA TRP A 109 14.06 16.72 -6.37
C TRP A 109 12.59 16.93 -6.75
N ILE A 110 12.26 16.61 -7.99
CA ILE A 110 10.91 16.59 -8.55
C ILE A 110 10.42 15.14 -8.52
N LEU A 111 9.35 14.88 -7.79
CA LEU A 111 8.69 13.58 -7.79
C LEU A 111 8.10 13.29 -9.17
N LEU A 112 8.47 12.15 -9.76
CA LEU A 112 7.91 11.70 -11.03
C LEU A 112 6.70 10.79 -10.82
N THR A 113 6.85 9.78 -9.98
CA THR A 113 5.78 8.81 -9.72
C THR A 113 6.03 8.00 -8.45
N ILE A 114 4.94 7.47 -7.90
CA ILE A 114 4.95 6.40 -6.90
C ILE A 114 4.84 5.07 -7.63
N ASP A 115 5.91 4.27 -7.55
CA ASP A 115 6.04 3.01 -8.28
C ASP A 115 5.18 1.91 -7.62
N ALA A 116 5.33 1.72 -6.31
CA ALA A 116 4.57 0.77 -5.51
C ALA A 116 4.47 1.19 -4.02
N MET A 117 3.42 0.72 -3.35
CA MET A 117 3.35 0.69 -1.89
C MET A 117 3.92 -0.66 -1.45
N VAL A 118 4.80 -0.66 -0.45
CA VAL A 118 5.49 -1.84 0.04
C VAL A 118 5.42 -1.91 1.57
N ASP A 119 5.54 -3.10 2.11
CA ASP A 119 5.59 -3.33 3.56
C ASP A 119 7.04 -3.51 4.05
N GLU A 120 7.19 -3.74 5.36
CA GLU A 120 8.49 -3.94 6.01
C GLU A 120 9.23 -5.19 5.50
N THR A 121 8.50 -6.22 5.05
CA THR A 121 9.10 -7.49 4.63
C THR A 121 9.80 -7.38 3.28
N GLU A 122 9.35 -6.45 2.44
CA GLU A 122 9.94 -6.18 1.12
C GLU A 122 11.10 -5.16 1.17
N LEU A 123 11.28 -4.47 2.30
CA LEU A 123 12.16 -3.32 2.41
C LEU A 123 13.65 -3.66 2.21
N GLU A 124 14.10 -4.78 2.78
CA GLU A 124 15.51 -5.20 2.66
C GLU A 124 15.92 -5.48 1.22
N ALA A 125 15.02 -6.02 0.39
CA ALA A 125 15.29 -6.28 -1.02
C ALA A 125 15.47 -4.98 -1.84
N LEU A 126 14.97 -3.85 -1.34
CA LEU A 126 15.00 -2.56 -2.03
C LEU A 126 16.20 -1.69 -1.65
N LYS A 127 16.93 -2.06 -0.60
CA LYS A 127 18.03 -1.29 -0.02
C LYS A 127 19.14 -0.99 -1.03
N ASP A 128 19.61 -2.02 -1.73
CA ASP A 128 20.66 -1.86 -2.75
C ASP A 128 20.19 -1.03 -3.95
N SER A 129 18.92 -1.17 -4.33
CA SER A 129 18.34 -0.44 -5.45
C SER A 129 18.13 1.05 -5.14
N ALA A 130 17.74 1.37 -3.91
CA ALA A 130 17.52 2.75 -3.47
C ALA A 130 18.82 3.43 -3.01
N GLY A 131 19.82 2.67 -2.58
CA GLY A 131 21.13 3.18 -2.17
C GLY A 131 21.01 4.31 -1.14
N ALA A 132 21.59 5.47 -1.47
CA ALA A 132 21.56 6.66 -0.60
C ALA A 132 20.16 7.23 -0.35
N PHE A 133 19.15 6.82 -1.13
CA PHE A 133 17.77 7.29 -1.00
C PHE A 133 16.86 6.28 -0.31
N PHE A 134 17.43 5.20 0.26
CA PHE A 134 16.70 4.28 1.11
C PHE A 134 16.31 4.94 2.43
N LEU A 135 15.01 5.18 2.61
CA LEU A 135 14.41 5.79 3.79
C LEU A 135 14.97 7.16 4.19
N LYS A 136 15.54 7.90 3.22
CA LYS A 136 16.06 9.25 3.47
C LYS A 136 14.96 10.27 3.79
N TYR A 137 13.80 10.16 3.11
CA TYR A 137 12.70 11.13 3.21
C TYR A 137 11.51 10.53 3.96
N LYS A 138 11.56 10.50 5.30
CA LYS A 138 10.52 9.92 6.17
C LYS A 138 9.44 10.92 6.58
#